data_AF-A0A2B2BU38-F1
#
_entry.id   AF-A0A2B2BU38-F1
#
_cell.length_a   1.000
_cell.length_b   1.000
_cell.length_c   1.000
_cell.angle_alpha   90.00
_cell.angle_beta   90.00
_cell.angle_gamma   90.00
#
_symmetry.space_group_name_H-M   'P 1'
#
loop_
_entity.id
_entity.type
_entity.pdbx_description
1 polymer ?
#
loop_
_entity_poly.entity_id
_entity_poly.type
_entity_poly.pdbx_seq_one_letter_code
_entity_poly.pdbx_strand_id
1 'polypeptide(L)'
;MNKKHLKINTKFNNFGKAVFFLNQETKVANELQKMMTWNLVPVSVQEDINKICESLMNGSATLQDLENRDPFVIEMIHKAMNQAGK
;
A
#
# COMPACT_ATOMS: atom_id res chain seq x y z
N MET A 1 21.70 43.76 -11.26
CA MET A 1 21.84 43.39 -9.83
C MET A 1 21.57 41.89 -9.69
N ASN A 2 22.55 41.14 -9.19
CA ASN A 2 22.45 39.69 -8.96
C ASN A 2 22.88 39.44 -7.51
N LYS A 3 22.01 38.81 -6.70
CA LYS A 3 22.36 38.25 -5.38
C LYS A 3 21.64 36.92 -5.22
N LYS A 4 22.39 35.83 -5.41
CA LYS A 4 22.11 34.50 -4.82
C LYS A 4 22.10 34.64 -3.29
N HIS A 5 21.27 33.87 -2.57
CA HIS A 5 21.57 33.16 -1.32
C HIS A 5 20.32 32.43 -0.77
N LEU A 6 20.27 31.14 -1.11
CA LEU A 6 19.87 29.95 -0.34
C LEU A 6 19.55 30.13 1.17
N LYS A 7 18.42 29.56 1.66
CA LYS A 7 18.32 28.43 2.63
C LYS A 7 17.08 28.41 3.57
N ILE A 8 16.38 27.25 3.53
CA ILE A 8 15.74 26.46 4.62
C ILE A 8 14.45 26.99 5.30
N ASN A 9 13.34 26.25 5.17
CA ASN A 9 12.75 25.51 6.31
C ASN A 9 11.63 24.54 5.88
N THR A 10 11.99 23.27 5.70
CA THR A 10 11.05 22.14 5.76
C THR A 10 10.65 21.97 7.23
N LYS A 11 9.63 22.69 7.68
CA LYS A 11 9.06 22.50 9.02
C LYS A 11 8.04 21.36 8.98
N PHE A 12 8.46 20.22 9.51
CA PHE A 12 7.63 19.14 9.99
C PHE A 12 6.44 19.67 10.81
N ASN A 13 5.23 19.18 10.51
CA ASN A 13 4.31 18.79 11.56
C ASN A 13 3.32 17.73 11.06
N ASN A 14 3.59 16.49 11.45
CA ASN A 14 2.57 15.50 11.78
C ASN A 14 1.51 16.18 12.63
N PHE A 15 0.24 16.17 12.22
CA PHE A 15 -0.92 15.91 13.08
C PHE A 15 -2.21 16.06 12.26
N GLY A 16 -2.83 14.92 11.97
CA GLY A 16 -4.14 14.85 11.32
C GLY A 16 -4.12 13.78 10.24
N LYS A 17 -4.45 12.54 10.61
CA LYS A 17 -4.81 11.43 9.73
C LYS A 17 -5.35 11.98 8.42
N ALA A 18 -4.55 11.86 7.35
CA ALA A 18 -5.06 12.11 6.01
C ALA A 18 -6.37 11.35 5.93
N VAL A 19 -7.44 12.08 5.61
CA VAL A 19 -8.70 11.49 5.21
C VAL A 19 -8.35 10.65 3.97
N PHE A 20 -7.97 9.39 4.21
CA PHE A 20 -7.71 8.41 3.18
C PHE A 20 -9.00 8.33 2.40
N PHE A 21 -9.04 8.97 1.23
CA PHE A 21 -10.03 8.59 0.23
C PHE A 21 -9.91 7.07 0.09
N LEU A 22 -10.95 6.35 0.49
CA LEU A 22 -11.04 4.89 0.46
C LEU A 22 -11.09 4.43 -1.01
N ASN A 23 -9.97 4.55 -1.71
CA ASN A 23 -9.77 3.93 -3.00
C ASN A 23 -9.65 2.41 -2.80
N GLN A 24 -9.94 1.65 -3.85
CA GLN A 24 -9.97 0.19 -3.79
C GLN A 24 -8.61 -0.37 -3.37
N GLU A 25 -7.52 0.27 -3.79
CA GLU A 25 -6.14 -0.05 -3.45
C GLU A 25 -5.92 -0.04 -1.94
N THR A 26 -6.36 1.01 -1.24
CA THR A 26 -6.25 1.12 0.23
C THR A 26 -7.10 0.06 0.92
N LYS A 27 -8.30 -0.26 0.40
CA LYS A 27 -9.15 -1.33 0.96
C LYS A 27 -8.48 -2.70 0.86
N VAL A 28 -7.93 -3.02 -0.32
CA VAL A 28 -7.24 -4.27 -0.57
C VAL A 28 -5.97 -4.38 0.30
N ALA A 29 -5.18 -3.31 0.41
CA ALA A 29 -4.00 -3.28 1.27
C ALA A 29 -4.33 -3.52 2.75
N ASN A 30 -5.43 -2.96 3.24
CA ASN A 30 -5.89 -3.20 4.61
C ASN A 30 -6.34 -4.66 4.81
N GLU A 31 -7.00 -5.25 3.82
CA GLU A 31 -7.47 -6.64 3.91
C GLU A 31 -6.30 -7.63 3.83
N LEU A 32 -5.32 -7.38 2.98
CA LEU A 32 -4.06 -8.13 2.95
C LEU A 32 -3.34 -8.10 4.31
N GLN A 33 -3.31 -6.94 4.98
CA GLN A 33 -2.74 -6.83 6.33
C GLN A 33 -3.50 -7.65 7.38
N LYS A 34 -4.83 -7.68 7.32
CA LYS A 34 -5.64 -8.55 8.20
C LYS A 34 -5.36 -10.01 7.92
N MET A 35 -5.32 -10.42 6.65
CA MET A 35 -4.99 -11.78 6.25
C MET A 35 -3.61 -12.21 6.77
N MET A 36 -2.60 -11.34 6.72
CA MET A 36 -1.29 -11.60 7.33
C MET A 36 -1.40 -11.78 8.85
N THR A 37 -2.12 -10.88 9.53
CA THR A 37 -2.32 -10.94 10.99
C THR A 37 -3.02 -12.23 11.43
N TRP A 38 -3.91 -12.77 10.59
CA TRP A 38 -4.64 -14.01 10.83
C TRP A 38 -3.93 -15.26 10.31
N ASN A 39 -2.66 -15.15 9.87
CA ASN A 39 -1.88 -16.25 9.30
C ASN A 39 -2.54 -16.92 8.07
N LEU A 40 -3.33 -16.17 7.31
CA LEU A 40 -3.97 -16.63 6.07
C LEU A 40 -3.06 -16.45 4.84
N VAL A 41 -1.91 -15.79 5.01
CA VAL A 41 -0.90 -15.59 3.97
C VAL A 41 0.27 -16.55 4.23
N PRO A 42 0.61 -17.43 3.26
CA PRO A 42 1.76 -18.32 3.38
C PRO A 42 3.06 -17.55 3.63
N VAL A 43 3.90 -18.05 4.53
CA VAL A 43 5.16 -17.39 4.94
C VAL A 43 6.05 -17.03 3.73
N SER A 44 6.07 -17.89 2.70
CA SER A 44 6.86 -17.69 1.48
C SER A 44 6.51 -16.44 0.68
N VAL A 45 5.32 -15.87 0.86
CA VAL A 45 4.87 -14.67 0.12
C VAL A 45 4.60 -13.47 1.03
N GLN A 46 4.81 -13.59 2.35
CA GLN A 46 4.50 -12.51 3.30
C GLN A 46 5.33 -11.24 3.04
N GLU A 47 6.61 -11.37 2.66
CA GLU A 47 7.44 -10.21 2.34
C GLU A 47 6.94 -9.48 1.09
N ASP A 48 6.54 -10.22 0.06
CA ASP A 48 5.98 -9.65 -1.16
C ASP A 48 4.64 -8.95 -0.89
N ILE A 49 3.78 -9.57 -0.08
CA ILE A 49 2.50 -8.97 0.34
C ILE A 49 2.73 -7.71 1.16
N ASN A 50 3.71 -7.67 2.07
CA ASN A 50 4.07 -6.46 2.81
C ASN A 50 4.48 -5.32 1.86
N LYS A 51 5.37 -5.59 0.91
CA LYS A 51 5.80 -4.59 -0.09
C LYS A 51 4.63 -4.11 -0.95
N ILE A 52 3.71 -5.01 -1.30
CA ILE A 52 2.49 -4.68 -2.06
C ILE A 52 1.57 -3.77 -1.24
N CYS A 53 1.33 -4.08 0.04
CA CYS A 53 0.54 -3.24 0.94
C CYS A 53 1.12 -1.83 1.00
N GLU A 54 2.43 -1.70 1.22
CA GLU A 54 3.10 -0.40 1.22
C GLU A 54 2.92 0.33 -0.12
N SER A 55 3.10 -0.38 -1.24
CA SER A 55 3.01 0.19 -2.59
C SER A 55 1.60 0.66 -2.95
N LEU A 56 0.56 -0.08 -2.51
CA LEU A 56 -0.84 0.30 -2.69
C LEU A 56 -1.21 1.49 -1.80
N MET A 57 -0.75 1.50 -0.54
CA MET A 57 -1.07 2.55 0.43
C MET A 57 -0.39 3.89 0.11
N ASN A 58 0.82 3.85 -0.45
CA ASN A 58 1.55 5.04 -0.86
C ASN A 58 1.25 5.48 -2.30
N GLY A 59 0.46 4.69 -3.05
CA GLY A 59 0.07 4.97 -4.43
C GLY A 59 1.17 4.77 -5.47
N SER A 60 2.26 4.06 -5.13
CA SER A 60 3.33 3.71 -6.08
C SER A 60 3.00 2.53 -6.97
N ALA A 61 1.94 1.77 -6.65
CA ALA A 61 1.39 0.72 -7.50
C ALA A 61 -0.15 0.76 -7.48
N THR A 62 -0.76 0.32 -8.57
CA THR A 62 -2.20 0.07 -8.69
C THR A 62 -2.49 -1.44 -8.67
N LEU A 63 -3.73 -1.85 -8.44
CA LEU A 63 -4.10 -3.27 -8.48
C LEU A 63 -3.81 -3.90 -9.85
N GLN A 64 -3.97 -3.13 -10.94
CA GLN A 64 -3.66 -3.58 -12.29
C GLN A 64 -2.16 -3.87 -12.50
N ASP A 65 -1.28 -3.11 -11.85
CA ASP A 65 0.17 -3.33 -11.92
C ASP A 65 0.60 -4.65 -11.25
N LEU A 66 -0.24 -5.21 -10.38
CA LEU A 66 0.05 -6.42 -9.61
C LEU A 66 -0.38 -7.70 -10.32
N GLU A 67 -1.19 -7.63 -11.38
CA GLU A 67 -1.71 -8.79 -12.12
C GLU A 67 -0.62 -9.58 -12.88
N ASN A 68 0.59 -9.03 -13.02
CA ASN A 68 1.73 -9.70 -13.66
C ASN A 68 2.73 -10.31 -12.65
N ARG A 69 2.35 -10.40 -11.37
CA ARG A 69 3.21 -10.97 -10.32
C ARG A 69 3.10 -12.50 -10.28
N ASP A 70 3.83 -13.08 -9.33
CA ASP A 70 3.75 -14.51 -9.05
C ASP A 70 2.28 -14.96 -8.81
N PRO A 71 1.85 -16.11 -9.35
CA PRO A 71 0.48 -16.59 -9.21
C PRO A 71 -0.01 -16.75 -7.76
N PHE A 72 0.87 -17.14 -6.83
CA PHE A 72 0.50 -17.27 -5.42
C PHE A 72 0.27 -15.90 -4.77
N VAL A 73 1.04 -14.89 -5.18
CA VAL A 73 0.84 -13.49 -4.75
C VAL A 73 -0.48 -12.94 -5.29
N ILE A 74 -0.77 -13.18 -6.57
CA ILE A 74 -2.04 -12.76 -7.21
C ILE A 74 -3.23 -13.41 -6.51
N GLU A 75 -3.14 -14.70 -6.16
CA GLU A 75 -4.21 -15.39 -5.43
C GLU A 75 -4.55 -14.69 -4.10
N MET A 76 -3.53 -14.23 -3.36
CA MET A 76 -3.74 -13.49 -2.11
C MET A 76 -4.39 -12.13 -2.35
N ILE A 77 -3.97 -11.41 -3.41
CA ILE A 77 -4.56 -10.12 -3.79
C ILE A 77 -6.02 -10.29 -4.16
N HIS A 78 -6.37 -11.29 -4.98
CA HIS A 78 -7.77 -11.57 -5.36
C HIS A 78 -8.63 -11.97 -4.17
N LYS A 79 -8.10 -12.76 -3.22
CA LYS A 79 -8.79 -13.07 -1.96
C LYS A 79 -9.08 -11.80 -1.15
N ALA A 80 -8.10 -10.90 -1.04
CA ALA A 80 -8.27 -9.62 -0.37
C ALA A 80 -9.27 -8.72 -1.09
N MET A 81 -9.25 -8.66 -2.42
CA MET A 81 -10.24 -7.91 -3.23
C MET A 81 -11.66 -8.40 -3.00
N ASN A 82 -11.88 -9.71 -2.99
CA ASN A 82 -13.18 -10.30 -2.72
C ASN A 82 -13.68 -10.04 -1.29
N GLN A 83 -12.78 -9.84 -0.33
CA GLN A 83 -13.13 -9.51 1.05
C GLN A 83 -13.36 -7.99 1.24
N ALA A 84 -12.58 -7.15 0.55
CA ALA A 84 -12.68 -5.69 0.57
C ALA A 84 -13.96 -5.16 -0.09
N GLY A 85 -14.59 -5.93 -0.98
CA GLY A 85 -15.86 -5.61 -1.63
C GLY A 85 -17.12 -6.03 -0.86
N LYS A 86 -16.97 -6.69 0.30
CA LYS A 86 -18.06 -7.05 1.22
C LYS A 86 -18.26 -5.96 2.27
#